data_AF-A0A7Y7NG24-F1
#
_entry.id   AF-A0A7Y7NG24-F1
#
_cell.length_a   1.000
_cell.length_b   1.000
_cell.length_c   1.000
_cell.angle_alpha   90.00
_cell.angle_beta   90.00
_cell.angle_gamma   90.00
#
_symmetry.space_group_name_H-M   'P 1'
#
loop_
_entity.id
_entity.type
_entity.pdbx_description
1 polymer ?
#
loop_
_entity_poly.entity_id
_entity_poly.type
_entity_poly.pdbx_seq_one_letter_code
_entity_poly.pdbx_strand_id
1 'polypeptide(L)'
;MYSKEFKELVEKGVKEQFYIGTGNPNANILFIGKESAIHSTNTIARNWYDSNAQSWATHINTNSCEILEYFVDNNHPLRASWGKNTWSKYQKLSDFIRDKESEPYYVDFLKHTFTTEINDAPMKRTSEAEKSSIIQRKLLFKNSKFIQDFPVVVLACSDYFQNNDNIREIDDIFGVTYCGDEEGKFPYNKGNWFFLHYSPDRKKLVIHTRQLSADVKDEMLEEMGKVIRKFMIDNGYIKE
;
A
#
# COMPACT_ATOMS: atom_id res chain seq x y z
N MET A 1 -8.24 12.23 -14.71
CA MET A 1 -7.21 13.28 -14.85
C MET A 1 -6.26 13.18 -13.67
N TYR A 2 -4.95 13.33 -13.91
CA TYR A 2 -3.92 13.21 -12.87
C TYR A 2 -3.69 14.54 -12.14
N SER A 3 -3.53 14.48 -10.81
CA SER A 3 -3.17 15.64 -10.00
C SER A 3 -1.79 16.18 -10.37
N LYS A 4 -1.50 17.43 -10.00
CA LYS A 4 -0.19 18.05 -10.23
C LYS A 4 0.90 17.29 -9.47
N GLU A 5 0.61 16.95 -8.22
CA GLU A 5 1.50 16.27 -7.29
C GLU A 5 1.88 14.87 -7.78
N PHE A 6 0.94 14.15 -8.41
CA PHE A 6 1.23 12.85 -8.99
C PHE A 6 2.14 12.98 -10.22
N LYS A 7 1.91 13.98 -11.08
CA LYS A 7 2.78 14.24 -12.25
C LYS A 7 4.21 14.56 -11.81
N GLU A 8 4.38 15.40 -10.79
CA GLU A 8 5.69 15.73 -10.21
C GLU A 8 6.40 14.48 -9.66
N LEU A 9 5.67 13.59 -8.97
CA LEU A 9 6.23 12.33 -8.50
C LEU A 9 6.69 11.43 -9.65
N VAL A 10 5.89 11.33 -10.73
CA VAL A 10 6.21 10.53 -11.91
C VAL A 10 7.43 11.11 -12.65
N GLU A 11 7.50 12.42 -12.86
CA GLU A 11 8.66 13.09 -13.47
C GLU A 11 9.94 12.80 -12.67
N LYS A 12 9.85 12.88 -11.34
CA LYS A 12 10.97 12.53 -10.45
C LYS A 12 11.36 11.06 -10.59
N GLY A 13 10.39 10.15 -10.60
CA GLY A 13 10.65 8.71 -10.73
C GLY A 13 11.20 8.29 -12.07
N VAL A 14 10.85 8.98 -13.17
CA VAL A 14 11.50 8.77 -14.47
C VAL A 14 12.97 9.20 -14.40
N LYS A 15 13.25 10.36 -13.80
CA LYS A 15 14.60 10.90 -13.69
C LYS A 15 15.51 10.07 -12.77
N GLU A 16 14.99 9.65 -11.63
CA GLU A 16 15.73 8.92 -10.59
C GLU A 16 15.58 7.40 -10.69
N GLN A 17 14.79 6.92 -11.66
CA GLN A 17 14.55 5.50 -11.96
C GLN A 17 14.04 4.68 -10.77
N PHE A 18 13.04 5.20 -10.06
CA PHE A 18 12.40 4.48 -8.95
C PHE A 18 10.97 4.05 -9.28
N TYR A 19 10.51 3.00 -8.61
CA TYR A 19 9.13 2.52 -8.72
C TYR A 19 8.12 3.49 -8.11
N ILE A 20 7.11 3.89 -8.88
CA ILE A 20 6.04 4.79 -8.43
C ILE A 20 5.02 4.01 -7.61
N GLY A 21 4.49 2.93 -8.19
CA GLY A 21 3.33 2.24 -7.67
C GLY A 21 2.34 1.81 -8.75
N THR A 22 1.24 1.19 -8.34
CA THR A 22 0.13 0.81 -9.22
C THR A 22 -1.22 1.04 -8.54
N GLY A 23 -2.24 1.33 -9.35
CA GLY A 23 -3.61 1.57 -8.89
C GLY A 23 -4.10 2.98 -9.19
N ASN A 24 -5.21 3.38 -8.57
CA ASN A 24 -5.83 4.67 -8.81
C ASN A 24 -5.12 5.79 -8.02
N PRO A 25 -4.41 6.73 -8.68
CA PRO A 25 -3.72 7.81 -7.97
C PRO A 25 -4.68 8.85 -7.35
N ASN A 26 -5.97 8.81 -7.70
CA ASN A 26 -6.99 9.65 -7.08
C ASN A 26 -7.75 8.92 -5.95
N ALA A 27 -7.27 7.75 -5.53
CA ALA A 27 -7.82 7.03 -4.39
C ALA A 27 -7.52 7.74 -3.07
N ASN A 28 -8.29 7.42 -2.04
CA ASN A 28 -8.08 7.92 -0.68
C ASN A 28 -7.22 7.00 0.20
N ILE A 29 -6.89 5.81 -0.31
CA ILE A 29 -6.21 4.77 0.45
C ILE A 29 -4.91 4.40 -0.27
N LEU A 30 -3.81 4.46 0.47
CA LEU A 30 -2.49 4.04 0.03
C LEU A 30 -2.07 2.77 0.77
N PHE A 31 -1.72 1.72 0.05
CA PHE A 31 -1.04 0.55 0.62
C PHE A 31 0.45 0.61 0.34
N ILE A 32 1.25 0.42 1.37
CA ILE A 32 2.71 0.37 1.28
C ILE A 32 3.17 -1.02 1.71
N GLY A 33 3.61 -1.83 0.75
CA GLY A 33 4.22 -3.14 0.97
C GLY A 33 5.71 -3.04 1.27
N LYS A 34 6.37 -4.18 1.54
CA LYS A 34 7.83 -4.24 1.73
C LYS A 34 8.56 -4.03 0.41
N GLU A 35 8.57 -5.06 -0.43
CA GLU A 35 9.07 -5.07 -1.79
C GLU A 35 8.19 -6.00 -2.62
N SER A 36 8.14 -5.76 -3.93
CA SER A 36 7.45 -6.66 -4.84
C SER A 36 8.15 -8.03 -4.92
N ALA A 37 7.37 -9.10 -4.77
CA ALA A 37 7.87 -10.49 -4.72
C ALA A 37 8.28 -11.04 -6.10
N ILE A 38 9.27 -10.40 -6.72
CA ILE A 38 9.75 -10.71 -8.08
C ILE A 38 11.12 -11.39 -7.98
N HIS A 39 11.26 -12.55 -8.61
CA HIS A 39 12.55 -13.23 -8.69
C HIS A 39 13.46 -12.53 -9.71
N SER A 40 14.77 -12.46 -9.45
CA SER A 40 15.75 -11.80 -10.33
C SER A 40 15.78 -12.38 -11.75
N THR A 41 15.47 -13.66 -11.91
CA THR A 41 15.39 -14.32 -13.22
C THR A 41 14.06 -14.12 -13.96
N ASN A 42 13.04 -13.53 -13.33
CA ASN A 42 11.77 -13.22 -13.99
C ASN A 42 11.88 -11.89 -14.74
N THR A 43 12.49 -11.91 -15.92
CA THR A 43 12.77 -10.73 -16.73
C THR A 43 11.52 -9.95 -17.11
N ILE A 44 10.38 -10.62 -17.34
CA ILE A 44 9.12 -9.95 -17.68
C ILE A 44 8.62 -9.11 -16.50
N ALA A 45 8.52 -9.70 -15.31
CA ALA A 45 8.07 -8.98 -14.13
C ALA A 45 9.07 -7.89 -13.69
N ARG A 46 10.37 -8.15 -13.83
CA ARG A 46 11.42 -7.14 -13.61
C ARG A 46 11.28 -5.96 -14.55
N ASN A 47 11.13 -6.20 -15.85
CA ASN A 47 10.94 -5.13 -16.83
C ASN A 47 9.66 -4.33 -16.55
N TRP A 48 8.56 -4.98 -16.17
CA TRP A 48 7.33 -4.28 -15.77
C TRP A 48 7.58 -3.35 -14.57
N TYR A 49 8.28 -3.83 -13.55
CA TYR A 49 8.60 -3.05 -12.36
C TYR A 49 9.56 -1.89 -12.68
N ASP A 50 10.66 -2.18 -13.36
CA ASP A 50 11.73 -1.22 -13.67
C ASP A 50 11.26 -0.14 -14.68
N SER A 51 10.23 -0.43 -15.50
CA SER A 51 9.62 0.53 -16.43
C SER A 51 8.41 1.28 -15.85
N ASN A 52 8.02 1.05 -14.59
CA ASN A 52 6.79 1.57 -14.00
C ASN A 52 6.67 3.10 -14.10
N ALA A 53 7.72 3.85 -13.79
CA ALA A 53 7.70 5.32 -13.91
C ALA A 53 7.50 5.79 -15.36
N GLN A 54 8.13 5.12 -16.32
CA GLN A 54 7.98 5.43 -17.74
C GLN A 54 6.58 5.07 -18.26
N SER A 55 6.00 3.98 -17.75
CA SER A 55 4.61 3.60 -18.03
C SER A 55 3.65 4.68 -17.55
N TRP A 56 3.81 5.18 -16.32
CA TRP A 56 3.02 6.29 -15.80
C TRP A 56 3.17 7.58 -16.61
N ALA A 57 4.39 7.94 -17.01
CA ALA A 57 4.62 9.09 -17.88
C ALA A 57 3.87 8.96 -19.21
N THR A 58 3.83 7.75 -19.77
CA THR A 58 3.06 7.45 -20.98
C THR A 58 1.56 7.60 -20.75
N HIS A 59 1.04 7.10 -19.63
CA HIS A 59 -0.38 7.26 -19.29
C HIS A 59 -0.78 8.73 -19.11
N ILE A 60 0.06 9.53 -18.45
CA ILE A 60 -0.14 10.98 -18.30
C ILE A 60 -0.20 11.67 -19.66
N ASN A 61 0.76 11.37 -20.55
CA ASN A 61 0.85 12.02 -21.87
C ASN A 61 -0.27 11.61 -22.82
N THR A 62 -0.73 10.37 -22.73
CA THR A 62 -1.81 9.83 -23.57
C THR A 62 -3.20 10.00 -22.96
N ASN A 63 -3.29 10.60 -21.77
CA ASN A 63 -4.52 10.72 -20.98
C ASN A 63 -5.25 9.37 -20.82
N SER A 64 -4.48 8.29 -20.64
CA SER A 64 -4.97 6.94 -20.35
C SER A 64 -4.79 6.60 -18.86
N CYS A 65 -5.01 5.35 -18.46
CA CYS A 65 -4.75 4.86 -17.10
C CYS A 65 -4.30 3.40 -17.12
N GLU A 66 -3.78 2.92 -15.98
CA GLU A 66 -3.54 1.50 -15.77
C GLU A 66 -4.85 0.68 -15.80
N ILE A 67 -4.71 -0.63 -15.97
CA ILE A 67 -5.81 -1.58 -15.78
C ILE A 67 -6.07 -1.69 -14.27
N LEU A 68 -7.21 -1.17 -13.82
CA LEU A 68 -7.58 -1.11 -12.40
C LEU A 68 -8.48 -2.26 -11.94
N GLU A 69 -8.98 -3.07 -12.88
CA GLU A 69 -9.74 -4.26 -12.55
C GLU A 69 -9.50 -5.36 -13.59
N TYR A 70 -9.46 -6.60 -13.14
CA TYR A 70 -9.28 -7.76 -14.01
C TYR A 70 -9.60 -9.07 -13.31
N PHE A 71 -10.00 -10.05 -14.11
CA PHE A 71 -10.11 -11.44 -13.66
C PHE A 71 -8.73 -12.10 -13.62
N VAL A 72 -8.47 -12.86 -12.57
CA VAL A 72 -7.29 -13.69 -12.39
C VAL A 72 -7.59 -15.05 -13.02
N ASP A 73 -7.38 -15.14 -14.33
CA ASP A 73 -7.58 -16.37 -15.09
C ASP A 73 -6.59 -17.49 -14.70
N ASN A 74 -6.75 -18.68 -15.29
CA ASN A 74 -5.93 -19.85 -14.97
C ASN A 74 -4.44 -19.69 -15.30
N ASN A 75 -4.07 -18.76 -16.20
CA ASN A 75 -2.70 -18.50 -16.61
C ASN A 75 -2.07 -17.32 -15.83
N HIS A 76 -2.88 -16.57 -15.08
CA HIS A 76 -2.41 -15.40 -14.35
C HIS A 76 -1.48 -15.80 -13.18
N PRO A 77 -0.34 -15.13 -12.96
CA PRO A 77 0.63 -15.50 -11.91
C PRO A 77 0.06 -15.56 -10.49
N LEU A 78 -0.94 -14.72 -10.19
CA LEU A 78 -1.62 -14.70 -8.89
C LEU A 78 -2.53 -15.92 -8.65
N ARG A 79 -2.94 -16.65 -9.70
CA ARG A 79 -3.94 -17.72 -9.62
C ARG A 79 -3.55 -18.80 -8.63
N ALA A 80 -2.33 -19.33 -8.76
CA ALA A 80 -1.84 -20.45 -7.96
C ALA A 80 -1.72 -20.14 -6.46
N SER A 81 -1.64 -18.87 -6.10
CA SER A 81 -1.45 -18.42 -4.71
C SER A 81 -2.61 -17.56 -4.20
N TRP A 82 -3.75 -17.55 -4.89
CA TRP A 82 -4.91 -16.77 -4.47
C TRP A 82 -5.35 -17.16 -3.05
N GLY A 83 -5.75 -16.16 -2.25
CA GLY A 83 -6.04 -16.31 -0.82
C GLY A 83 -4.80 -16.27 0.07
N LYS A 84 -3.59 -16.38 -0.49
CA LYS A 84 -2.31 -16.30 0.22
C LYS A 84 -1.44 -15.13 -0.24
N ASN A 85 -1.53 -14.72 -1.50
CA ASN A 85 -0.72 -13.59 -1.99
C ASN A 85 -1.25 -12.23 -1.52
N THR A 86 -0.38 -11.21 -1.56
CA THR A 86 -0.69 -9.85 -1.13
C THR A 86 -1.90 -9.27 -1.86
N TRP A 87 -2.04 -9.51 -3.17
CA TRP A 87 -3.15 -8.98 -3.97
C TRP A 87 -4.50 -9.49 -3.46
N SER A 88 -4.60 -10.78 -3.14
CA SER A 88 -5.83 -11.36 -2.59
C SER A 88 -6.16 -10.84 -1.19
N LYS A 89 -5.16 -10.45 -0.39
CA LYS A 89 -5.36 -9.84 0.93
C LYS A 89 -5.75 -8.37 0.82
N TYR A 90 -5.16 -7.62 -0.10
CA TYR A 90 -5.56 -6.24 -0.43
C TYR A 90 -6.96 -6.19 -1.01
N GLN A 91 -7.31 -7.14 -1.88
CA GLN A 91 -8.68 -7.29 -2.37
C GLN A 91 -9.66 -7.49 -1.22
N LYS A 92 -9.40 -8.49 -0.37
CA LYS A 92 -10.27 -8.78 0.77
C LYS A 92 -10.42 -7.62 1.75
N LEU A 93 -9.33 -6.90 2.04
CA LEU A 93 -9.38 -5.69 2.86
C LEU A 93 -10.22 -4.60 2.19
N SER A 94 -10.05 -4.38 0.88
CA SER A 94 -10.85 -3.41 0.12
C SER A 94 -12.34 -3.76 0.13
N ASP A 95 -12.67 -5.04 0.01
CA ASP A 95 -14.05 -5.54 0.11
C ASP A 95 -14.65 -5.22 1.48
N PHE A 96 -13.93 -5.51 2.58
CA PHE A 96 -14.38 -5.17 3.94
C PHE A 96 -14.58 -3.66 4.14
N ILE A 97 -13.68 -2.83 3.63
CA ILE A 97 -13.83 -1.36 3.69
C ILE A 97 -15.11 -0.91 2.97
N ARG A 98 -15.42 -1.55 1.85
CA ARG A 98 -16.56 -1.20 1.00
C ARG A 98 -17.86 -1.88 1.42
N ASP A 99 -17.84 -2.72 2.45
CA ASP A 99 -18.98 -3.55 2.86
C ASP A 99 -19.50 -4.40 1.67
N LYS A 100 -18.56 -5.05 0.98
CA LYS A 100 -18.80 -5.87 -0.21
C LYS A 100 -18.39 -7.31 0.08
N GLU A 101 -19.13 -8.27 -0.44
CA GLU A 101 -18.69 -9.68 -0.42
C GLU A 101 -17.48 -9.89 -1.36
N SER A 102 -16.49 -10.65 -0.89
CA SER A 102 -15.31 -10.95 -1.69
C SER A 102 -15.61 -11.91 -2.83
N GLU A 103 -15.23 -11.49 -4.03
CA GLU A 103 -15.25 -12.33 -5.22
C GLU A 103 -13.89 -13.01 -5.42
N PRO A 104 -13.84 -14.36 -5.48
CA PRO A 104 -12.57 -15.05 -5.68
C PRO A 104 -12.03 -14.80 -7.08
N TYR A 105 -10.71 -14.66 -7.16
CA TYR A 105 -9.97 -14.48 -8.42
C TYR A 105 -10.36 -13.23 -9.22
N TYR A 106 -10.82 -12.20 -8.53
CA TYR A 106 -11.12 -10.91 -9.14
C TYR A 106 -10.36 -9.81 -8.42
N VAL A 107 -9.70 -8.94 -9.18
CA VAL A 107 -9.01 -7.76 -8.66
C VAL A 107 -9.82 -6.54 -9.08
N ASP A 108 -10.33 -5.78 -8.13
CA ASP A 108 -10.87 -4.42 -8.34
C ASP A 108 -10.40 -3.42 -7.28
N PHE A 109 -9.65 -3.85 -6.24
CA PHE A 109 -9.19 -2.95 -5.19
C PHE A 109 -8.34 -1.79 -5.72
N LEU A 110 -7.64 -1.99 -6.84
CA LEU A 110 -6.86 -0.96 -7.53
C LEU A 110 -7.70 0.23 -7.99
N LYS A 111 -9.02 0.09 -8.16
CA LYS A 111 -9.93 1.24 -8.39
C LYS A 111 -10.05 2.15 -7.18
N HIS A 112 -9.84 1.61 -5.98
CA HIS A 112 -10.14 2.27 -4.70
C HIS A 112 -8.89 2.54 -3.87
N THR A 113 -7.73 2.11 -4.34
CA THR A 113 -6.45 2.26 -3.66
C THR A 113 -5.35 2.59 -4.65
N PHE A 114 -4.31 3.25 -4.15
CA PHE A 114 -2.98 3.24 -4.77
C PHE A 114 -2.06 2.32 -3.95
N THR A 115 -1.10 1.68 -4.59
CA THR A 115 -0.14 0.80 -3.90
C THR A 115 1.29 1.12 -4.31
N THR A 116 2.23 1.01 -3.38
CA THR A 116 3.67 1.19 -3.62
C THR A 116 4.49 0.38 -2.61
N GLU A 117 5.82 0.40 -2.71
CA GLU A 117 6.72 -0.40 -1.87
C GLU A 117 7.67 0.49 -1.06
N ILE A 118 7.96 0.16 0.20
CA ILE A 118 8.96 0.91 0.98
C ILE A 118 10.40 0.54 0.58
N ASN A 119 10.62 -0.63 0.00
CA ASN A 119 11.91 -1.06 -0.52
C ASN A 119 11.84 -1.24 -2.03
N ASP A 120 12.59 -0.40 -2.74
CA ASP A 120 12.67 -0.38 -4.19
C ASP A 120 13.70 -1.37 -4.73
N ALA A 121 13.61 -2.61 -4.27
CA ALA A 121 14.50 -3.70 -4.63
C ALA A 121 13.69 -5.01 -4.69
N PRO A 122 12.96 -5.28 -5.78
CA PRO A 122 12.12 -6.46 -5.89
C PRO A 122 12.91 -7.75 -5.65
N MET A 123 12.38 -8.58 -4.74
CA MET A 123 12.98 -9.85 -4.38
C MET A 123 11.90 -10.84 -3.97
N LYS A 124 12.04 -12.10 -4.43
CA LYS A 124 11.07 -13.16 -4.09
C LYS A 124 10.97 -13.40 -2.57
N ARG A 125 12.06 -13.21 -1.85
CA ARG A 125 12.16 -13.39 -0.40
C ARG A 125 12.78 -12.17 0.26
N THR A 126 12.07 -11.60 1.22
CA THR A 126 12.52 -10.42 1.99
C THR A 126 13.86 -10.61 2.70
N SER A 127 14.20 -11.84 3.10
CA SER A 127 15.50 -12.14 3.73
C SER A 127 16.69 -11.98 2.79
N GLU A 128 16.45 -12.03 1.48
CA GLU A 128 17.45 -11.94 0.41
C GLU A 128 17.42 -10.55 -0.27
N ALA A 129 16.51 -9.66 0.14
CA ALA A 129 16.34 -8.35 -0.46
C ALA A 129 17.48 -7.40 -0.06
N GLU A 130 17.97 -6.63 -1.02
CA GLU A 130 18.80 -5.45 -0.77
C GLU A 130 17.92 -4.38 -0.11
N LYS A 131 18.45 -3.65 0.87
CA LYS A 131 17.67 -2.75 1.75
C LYS A 131 18.14 -1.30 1.71
N SER A 132 19.15 -0.98 0.89
CA SER A 132 19.75 0.35 0.83
C SER A 132 18.74 1.42 0.45
N SER A 133 17.77 1.08 -0.42
CA SER A 133 16.75 2.00 -0.92
C SER A 133 15.77 2.50 0.15
N ILE A 134 15.61 1.77 1.26
CA ILE A 134 14.58 2.04 2.27
C ILE A 134 14.72 3.45 2.84
N ILE A 135 15.95 3.92 3.08
CA ILE A 135 16.19 5.25 3.65
C ILE A 135 15.73 6.34 2.66
N GLN A 136 16.10 6.23 1.38
CA GLN A 136 15.66 7.18 0.37
C GLN A 136 14.14 7.12 0.17
N ARG A 137 13.53 5.93 0.25
CA ARG A 137 12.06 5.77 0.16
C ARG A 137 11.33 6.41 1.32
N LYS A 138 11.83 6.29 2.57
CA LYS A 138 11.29 7.05 3.72
C LYS A 138 11.33 8.56 3.49
N LEU A 139 12.46 9.08 2.98
CA LEU A 139 12.60 10.49 2.64
C LEU A 139 11.67 10.90 1.50
N LEU A 140 11.48 10.05 0.49
CA LEU A 140 10.51 10.27 -0.58
C LEU A 140 9.10 10.36 -0.03
N PHE A 141 8.70 9.43 0.85
CA PHE A 141 7.36 9.43 1.45
C PHE A 141 7.14 10.69 2.28
N LYS A 142 8.11 11.09 3.10
CA LYS A 142 8.03 12.31 3.91
C LYS A 142 7.86 13.59 3.06
N ASN A 143 8.56 13.66 1.93
CA ASN A 143 8.65 14.89 1.13
C ASN A 143 7.71 14.91 -0.09
N SER A 144 7.09 13.79 -0.46
CA SER A 144 6.17 13.72 -1.59
C SER A 144 4.78 14.17 -1.17
N LYS A 145 4.32 15.31 -1.71
CA LYS A 145 2.96 15.79 -1.46
C LYS A 145 1.91 14.79 -1.90
N PHE A 146 2.12 14.09 -3.03
CA PHE A 146 1.23 13.02 -3.46
C PHE A 146 1.04 11.93 -2.40
N ILE A 147 2.13 11.42 -1.82
CA ILE A 147 2.06 10.40 -0.77
C ILE A 147 1.46 10.98 0.52
N GLN A 148 1.81 12.21 0.87
CA GLN A 148 1.32 12.88 2.07
C GLN A 148 -0.16 13.27 1.99
N ASP A 149 -0.75 13.37 0.80
CA ASP A 149 -2.16 13.76 0.65
C ASP A 149 -3.13 12.59 0.85
N PHE A 150 -2.66 11.34 0.90
CA PHE A 150 -3.53 10.20 1.22
C PHE A 150 -4.05 10.29 2.66
N PRO A 151 -5.38 10.30 2.87
CA PRO A 151 -5.95 10.33 4.22
C PRO A 151 -5.83 8.98 4.94
N VAL A 152 -5.74 7.86 4.21
CA VAL A 152 -5.49 6.54 4.79
C VAL A 152 -4.22 5.95 4.20
N VAL A 153 -3.30 5.52 5.07
CA VAL A 153 -2.08 4.81 4.67
C VAL A 153 -1.96 3.50 5.46
N VAL A 154 -1.87 2.36 4.78
CA VAL A 154 -1.62 1.06 5.42
C VAL A 154 -0.18 0.63 5.13
N LEU A 155 0.65 0.65 6.16
CA LEU A 155 2.04 0.22 6.15
C LEU A 155 2.12 -1.27 6.43
N ALA A 156 1.97 -2.08 5.38
CA ALA A 156 2.07 -3.55 5.41
C ALA A 156 3.54 -4.01 5.31
N CYS A 157 4.41 -3.44 6.14
CA CYS A 157 5.85 -3.58 5.99
C CYS A 157 6.61 -3.83 7.31
N SER A 158 5.90 -4.16 8.39
CA SER A 158 6.51 -4.65 9.64
C SER A 158 7.66 -3.76 10.13
N ASP A 159 8.86 -4.32 10.23
CA ASP A 159 10.08 -3.75 10.79
C ASP A 159 10.80 -2.74 9.88
N TYR A 160 10.26 -2.45 8.69
CA TYR A 160 10.91 -1.50 7.78
C TYR A 160 10.74 -0.05 8.27
N PHE A 161 9.76 0.20 9.15
CA PHE A 161 9.72 1.39 10.00
C PHE A 161 10.04 1.03 11.44
N GLN A 162 10.96 1.77 12.05
CA GLN A 162 11.29 1.70 13.46
C GLN A 162 10.30 2.58 14.24
N ASN A 163 9.45 1.93 15.03
CA ASN A 163 8.54 2.61 15.96
C ASN A 163 8.59 1.92 17.31
N ASN A 164 9.24 2.57 18.26
CA ASN A 164 9.38 2.18 19.66
C ASN A 164 9.35 3.45 20.53
N ASP A 165 9.60 3.32 21.82
CA ASP A 165 9.51 4.45 22.77
C ASP A 165 10.52 5.57 22.49
N ASN A 166 11.62 5.28 21.77
CA ASN A 166 12.69 6.23 21.49
C ASN A 166 12.71 6.73 20.04
N ILE A 167 12.20 5.92 19.10
CA ILE A 167 12.24 6.19 17.66
C ILE A 167 10.83 6.07 17.12
N ARG A 168 10.32 7.13 16.46
CA ARG A 168 8.94 7.25 15.99
C ARG A 168 8.89 7.62 14.51
N GLU A 169 9.49 6.79 13.66
CA GLU A 169 9.62 7.12 12.22
C GLU A 169 8.27 7.32 11.52
N ILE A 170 7.23 6.57 11.89
CA ILE A 170 5.90 6.74 11.28
C ILE A 170 5.33 8.12 11.60
N ASP A 171 5.47 8.52 12.86
CA ASP A 171 4.99 9.80 13.36
C ASP A 171 5.72 10.95 12.63
N ASP A 172 7.05 10.85 12.50
CA ASP A 172 7.89 11.84 11.82
C ASP A 172 7.68 11.93 10.31
N ILE A 173 7.28 10.83 9.65
CA ILE A 173 7.13 10.76 8.19
C ILE A 173 5.73 11.19 7.77
N PHE A 174 4.70 10.84 8.53
CA PHE A 174 3.30 11.06 8.15
C PHE A 174 2.59 12.11 9.00
N GLY A 175 3.25 12.70 9.99
CA GLY A 175 2.66 13.72 10.85
C GLY A 175 1.51 13.18 11.71
N VAL A 176 1.71 11.98 12.26
CA VAL A 176 0.71 11.25 13.06
C VAL A 176 1.27 10.86 14.43
N THR A 177 0.41 10.40 15.34
CA THR A 177 0.81 9.87 16.64
C THR A 177 0.09 8.56 16.90
N TYR A 178 0.79 7.57 17.47
CA TYR A 178 0.17 6.31 17.93
C TYR A 178 -0.88 6.58 19.02
N CYS A 179 -2.03 5.91 18.93
CA CYS A 179 -3.15 6.13 19.87
C CYS A 179 -2.94 5.54 21.27
N GLY A 180 -1.82 4.86 21.52
CA GLY A 180 -1.62 4.11 22.74
C GLY A 180 -2.25 2.72 22.68
N ASP A 181 -1.91 1.89 23.66
CA ASP A 181 -2.27 0.47 23.66
C ASP A 181 -3.77 0.20 23.86
N GLU A 182 -4.51 1.12 24.49
CA GLU A 182 -5.93 0.94 24.80
C GLU A 182 -6.83 1.11 23.56
N GLU A 183 -6.49 2.05 22.68
CA GLU A 183 -7.30 2.38 21.49
C GLU A 183 -6.64 1.95 20.19
N GLY A 184 -5.31 1.91 20.16
CA GLY A 184 -4.53 1.78 18.94
C GLY A 184 -3.97 0.40 18.69
N LYS A 185 -4.11 -0.56 19.62
CA LYS A 185 -3.43 -1.86 19.54
C LYS A 185 -4.39 -3.02 19.29
N PHE A 186 -4.17 -3.72 18.20
CA PHE A 186 -4.99 -4.87 17.80
C PHE A 186 -4.13 -6.13 17.66
N PRO A 187 -3.81 -6.83 18.77
CA PRO A 187 -2.96 -8.02 18.74
C PRO A 187 -3.79 -9.31 18.61
N TYR A 188 -3.57 -10.09 17.55
CA TYR A 188 -4.21 -11.40 17.38
C TYR A 188 -3.22 -12.55 17.62
N ASN A 189 -1.99 -12.40 17.13
CA ASN A 189 -0.83 -13.25 17.45
C ASN A 189 0.46 -12.55 16.98
N LYS A 190 1.62 -13.19 17.18
CA LYS A 190 2.93 -12.64 16.75
C LYS A 190 3.01 -12.27 15.26
N GLY A 191 2.26 -12.98 14.42
CA GLY A 191 2.21 -12.77 12.97
C GLY A 191 1.07 -11.88 12.48
N ASN A 192 0.09 -11.57 13.33
CA ASN A 192 -1.14 -10.86 13.00
C ASN A 192 -1.43 -9.81 14.07
N TRP A 193 -1.15 -8.56 13.72
CA TRP A 193 -1.41 -7.39 14.54
C TRP A 193 -1.50 -6.16 13.66
N PHE A 194 -2.15 -5.11 14.13
CA PHE A 194 -1.99 -3.78 13.56
C PHE A 194 -2.09 -2.69 14.64
N PHE A 195 -1.46 -1.56 14.35
CA PHE A 195 -1.42 -0.38 15.21
C PHE A 195 -1.98 0.84 14.50
N LEU A 196 -2.73 1.67 15.23
CA LEU A 196 -3.36 2.88 14.70
C LEU A 196 -2.58 4.14 15.10
N HIS A 197 -2.34 4.99 14.12
CA HIS A 197 -1.77 6.32 14.31
C HIS A 197 -2.68 7.34 13.61
N TYR A 198 -2.92 8.48 14.24
CA TYR A 198 -3.71 9.56 13.65
C TYR A 198 -2.97 10.88 13.65
N SER A 199 -3.26 11.72 12.65
CA SER A 199 -2.89 13.14 12.73
C SER A 199 -3.65 13.83 13.87
N PRO A 200 -3.11 14.94 14.43
CA PRO A 200 -3.75 15.67 15.52
C PRO A 200 -5.19 16.12 15.21
N ASP A 201 -5.48 16.45 13.96
CA ASP A 201 -6.80 16.86 13.46
C ASP A 201 -7.73 15.69 13.08
N ARG A 202 -7.26 14.44 13.25
CA ARG A 202 -7.95 13.20 12.87
C ARG A 202 -8.35 13.15 11.38
N LYS A 203 -7.63 13.87 10.51
CA LYS A 203 -7.82 13.84 9.04
C LYS A 203 -6.90 12.86 8.31
N LYS A 204 -5.95 12.25 9.01
CA LYS A 204 -5.10 11.17 8.50
C LYS A 204 -5.09 9.99 9.47
N LEU A 205 -5.20 8.80 8.90
CA LEU A 205 -5.05 7.51 9.57
C LEU A 205 -3.88 6.76 8.93
N VAL A 206 -2.90 6.38 9.75
CA VAL A 206 -1.83 5.46 9.36
C VAL A 206 -1.97 4.18 10.17
N ILE A 207 -2.03 3.05 9.47
CA ILE A 207 -2.11 1.72 10.07
C ILE A 207 -0.78 1.02 9.86
N HIS A 208 -0.12 0.64 10.95
CA HIS A 208 1.11 -0.14 10.91
C HIS A 208 0.82 -1.60 11.14
N THR A 209 1.25 -2.48 10.25
CA THR A 209 1.02 -3.91 10.38
C THR A 209 2.18 -4.72 9.78
N ARG A 210 2.14 -6.03 10.00
CA ARG A 210 3.04 -6.95 9.31
C ARG A 210 2.71 -6.99 7.82
N GLN A 211 3.56 -7.63 7.01
CA GLN A 211 3.21 -7.92 5.62
C GLN A 211 1.86 -8.66 5.51
N LEU A 212 0.99 -8.20 4.62
CA LEU A 212 -0.32 -8.79 4.40
C LEU A 212 -0.23 -9.90 3.35
N SER A 213 0.49 -10.98 3.67
CA SER A 213 0.61 -12.17 2.82
C SER A 213 0.74 -13.45 3.64
N ALA A 214 0.44 -14.58 3.01
CA ALA A 214 0.32 -15.92 3.58
C ALA A 214 -0.74 -15.99 4.71
N ASP A 215 -0.30 -16.09 5.96
CA ASP A 215 -1.10 -16.44 7.13
C ASP A 215 -1.73 -15.22 7.81
N VAL A 216 -2.43 -14.42 7.01
CA VAL A 216 -3.21 -13.25 7.49
C VAL A 216 -4.59 -13.72 7.91
N LYS A 217 -4.96 -13.46 9.16
CA LYS A 217 -6.28 -13.75 9.72
C LYS A 217 -7.35 -12.86 9.09
N ASP A 218 -8.44 -13.47 8.67
CA ASP A 218 -9.57 -12.75 8.09
C ASP A 218 -10.22 -11.80 9.10
N GLU A 219 -10.39 -12.22 10.35
CA GLU A 219 -10.90 -11.37 11.45
C GLU A 219 -10.06 -10.09 11.63
N MET A 220 -8.74 -10.17 11.42
CA MET A 220 -7.87 -9.00 11.51
C MET A 220 -8.09 -8.04 10.33
N LEU A 221 -8.26 -8.58 9.12
CA LEU A 221 -8.57 -7.77 7.95
C LEU A 221 -9.96 -7.14 8.04
N GLU A 222 -10.92 -7.86 8.60
CA GLU A 222 -12.28 -7.37 8.81
C GLU A 222 -12.29 -6.19 9.78
N GLU A 223 -11.64 -6.33 10.95
CA GLU A 223 -11.53 -5.24 11.92
C GLU A 223 -10.74 -4.04 11.38
N MET A 224 -9.64 -4.29 10.66
CA MET A 224 -8.91 -3.23 9.96
C MET A 224 -9.79 -2.52 8.93
N GLY A 225 -10.59 -3.28 8.18
CA GLY A 225 -11.52 -2.75 7.19
C GLY A 225 -12.61 -1.90 7.83
N LYS A 226 -13.18 -2.32 8.97
CA LYS A 226 -14.15 -1.55 9.75
C LYS A 226 -13.57 -0.23 10.26
N VAL A 227 -12.35 -0.25 10.79
CA VAL A 227 -11.64 0.97 11.25
C VAL A 227 -11.46 1.95 10.10
N ILE A 228 -10.97 1.49 8.96
CA ILE A 228 -10.78 2.34 7.76
C ILE A 228 -12.13 2.86 7.26
N ARG A 229 -13.15 2.00 7.14
CA ARG A 229 -14.49 2.40 6.69
C ARG A 229 -15.07 3.49 7.60
N LYS A 230 -15.01 3.29 8.92
CA LYS A 230 -15.47 4.28 9.89
C LYS A 230 -14.75 5.62 9.72
N PHE A 231 -13.42 5.60 9.64
CA PHE A 231 -12.65 6.82 9.40
C PHE A 231 -13.05 7.54 8.11
N MET A 232 -13.31 6.78 7.05
CA MET A 232 -13.71 7.30 5.75
C MET A 232 -15.12 7.93 5.78
N ILE A 233 -16.05 7.36 6.55
CA ILE A 233 -17.39 7.93 6.81
C ILE A 233 -17.28 9.21 7.63
N ASP A 234 -16.57 9.16 8.76
CA ASP A 234 -16.43 10.28 9.71
C ASP A 234 -15.77 11.51 9.04
N ASN A 235 -15.00 11.29 7.97
CA ASN A 235 -14.34 12.35 7.19
C ASN A 235 -15.01 12.67 5.84
N GLY A 236 -16.15 12.05 5.53
CA GLY A 236 -16.96 12.38 4.35
C GLY A 236 -16.40 11.87 3.01
N TYR A 237 -15.50 10.89 3.03
CA TYR A 237 -14.96 10.26 1.82
C TYR A 237 -15.89 9.22 1.20
N ILE A 238 -16.73 8.59 2.03
CA ILE A 238 -17.80 7.68 1.62
C ILE A 238 -19.07 8.00 2.40
N LYS A 239 -20.23 7.67 1.82
CA LYS A 239 -21.53 7.77 2.51
C LYS A 239 -21.79 6.51 3.31
N GLU A 240 -22.57 6.63 4.38
CA GLU A 240 -23.10 5.49 5.15
C GLU A 240 -23.90 4.52 4.26
#